data_AF-A0A8S2WPV4-F1
#
_entry.id   AF-A0A8S2WPV4-F1
#
_cell.length_a   1.000
_cell.length_b   1.000
_cell.length_c   1.000
_cell.angle_alpha   90.00
_cell.angle_beta   90.00
_cell.angle_gamma   90.00
#
_symmetry.space_group_name_H-M   'P 1'
#
loop_
_entity.id
_entity.type
_entity.pdbx_description
1 polymer ?
#
loop_
_entity_poly.entity_id
_entity_poly.type
_entity_poly.pdbx_seq_one_letter_code
_entity_poly.pdbx_strand_id
1 'polypeptide(L)' 'MQNRPPIWNELSHVYQLDFGGRVTLESAKNFQIELKGKQVMQFGRIENHMYTLDFEWPFSCVTAFAVALANVTQRLK' A
#
# COMPACT_ATOMS: atom_id res chain seq x y z
N MET A 1 4.50 7.35 11.96
CA MET A 1 3.94 6.34 11.05
C MET A 1 3.16 7.10 10.00
N GLN A 2 3.53 6.99 8.73
CA GLN A 2 3.00 7.85 7.67
C GLN A 2 2.91 7.08 6.35
N ASN A 3 2.01 7.51 5.47
CA ASN A 3 1.99 7.01 4.09
C ASN A 3 3.28 7.43 3.39
N ARG A 4 3.91 6.49 2.67
CA ARG A 4 5.09 6.76 1.86
C ARG A 4 4.68 7.58 0.64
N PRO A 5 5.30 8.75 0.39
CA PRO A 5 5.02 9.51 -0.82
C PRO A 5 5.52 8.72 -2.05
N PRO A 6 4.75 8.68 -3.14
CA PRO A 6 5.18 8.03 -4.36
C PRO A 6 6.34 8.80 -5.01
N ILE A 7 7.17 8.09 -5.75
CA ILE A 7 8.34 8.62 -6.44
C ILE A 7 7.98 8.82 -7.92
N TRP A 8 8.40 9.94 -8.50
CA TRP A 8 8.25 10.17 -9.94
C TRP A 8 9.14 9.20 -10.72
N ASN A 9 8.55 8.41 -11.62
CA ASN A 9 9.29 7.60 -12.56
C ASN A 9 9.40 8.33 -13.91
N GLU A 10 10.62 8.67 -14.31
CA GLU A 10 10.87 9.39 -15.57
C GLU A 10 10.54 8.57 -16.83
N LEU A 11 10.65 7.24 -16.78
CA LEU A 11 10.42 6.38 -17.94
C LEU A 11 8.93 6.20 -18.25
N SER A 12 8.11 6.05 -17.21
CA SER A 12 6.66 5.85 -17.33
C SER A 12 5.85 7.12 -17.15
N HIS A 13 6.49 8.23 -16.76
CA HIS A 13 5.86 9.52 -16.46
C HIS A 13 4.69 9.44 -15.46
N VAL A 14 4.83 8.57 -14.45
CA VAL A 14 3.85 8.41 -13.38
C VAL A 14 4.51 8.40 -12.00
N TYR A 15 3.74 8.83 -10.99
CA TYR A 15 4.10 8.66 -9.59
C TYR A 15 3.83 7.21 -9.18
N GLN A 16 4.86 6.50 -8.75
CA GLN A 16 4.78 5.08 -8.40
C GLN A 16 5.41 4.76 -7.06
N LEU A 17 4.97 3.65 -6.47
CA LEU A 17 5.59 2.99 -5.33
C LEU A 17 6.09 1.62 -5.78
N ASP A 18 7.24 1.20 -5.28
CA ASP A 18 7.78 -0.14 -5.55
C ASP A 18 7.23 -1.14 -4.54
N PHE A 19 6.34 -2.02 -5.01
CA PHE A 19 5.73 -3.09 -4.22
C PHE A 19 6.46 -4.43 -4.34
N GLY A 20 7.64 -4.48 -4.97
CA GLY A 20 8.42 -5.72 -5.12
C GLY A 20 7.65 -6.85 -5.81
N GLY A 21 6.77 -6.51 -6.75
CA GLY A 21 5.89 -7.46 -7.44
C GLY A 21 4.69 -7.98 -6.64
N ARG A 22 4.47 -7.52 -5.39
CA ARG A 22 3.34 -7.94 -4.54
C ARG A 22 2.01 -7.29 -4.92
N VAL A 23 2.05 -6.20 -5.67
CA VAL A 23 0.89 -5.48 -6.18
C VAL A 23 1.00 -5.47 -7.70
N THR A 24 -0.03 -5.96 -8.38
CA THR A 24 -0.01 -6.15 -9.84
C THR A 24 -0.99 -5.26 -10.59
N LEU A 25 -1.96 -4.65 -9.89
CA LEU A 25 -2.94 -3.76 -10.48
C LEU A 25 -2.84 -2.35 -9.91
N GLU A 26 -2.95 -1.36 -10.79
CA GLU A 26 -3.01 0.05 -10.41
C GLU A 26 -4.29 0.35 -9.62
N SER A 27 -4.13 1.12 -8.55
CA SER A 27 -5.26 1.60 -7.75
C SER A 27 -4.82 2.74 -6.84
N ALA A 28 -5.70 3.72 -6.65
CA ALA A 28 -5.55 4.72 -5.60
C ALA A 28 -5.68 4.14 -4.17
N LYS A 29 -5.96 2.82 -4.06
CA LYS A 29 -5.94 2.04 -2.82
C LYS A 29 -4.57 1.45 -2.49
N ASN A 30 -3.62 1.49 -3.42
CA ASN A 30 -2.29 0.95 -3.19
C ASN A 30 -1.50 1.93 -2.31
N PHE A 31 -0.95 1.46 -1.19
CA PHE A 31 -0.18 2.31 -0.29
C PHE A 31 0.93 1.53 0.43
N GLN A 32 1.92 2.27 0.91
CA GLN A 32 2.95 1.78 1.82
C GLN A 32 2.98 2.67 3.06
N ILE A 33 3.14 2.07 4.25
CA ILE A 33 3.32 2.82 5.49
C ILE A 33 4.78 2.69 5.92
N GLU A 34 5.37 3.83 6.28
CA GLU A 34 6.70 3.90 6.85
C GLU A 34 6.69 4.30 8.31
N LEU A 35 7.64 3.72 9.05
CA LEU A 35 8.00 4.11 10.40
C LEU A 35 9.51 4.31 10.46
N LYS A 36 9.94 5.53 10.77
CA LYS A 36 11.37 5.89 10.88
C LYS A 36 12.19 5.51 9.62
N GLY A 37 11.62 5.73 8.43
CA GLY A 37 12.26 5.45 7.14
C GLY A 37 12.28 3.97 6.73
N LYS A 38 11.68 3.07 7.52
CA LYS A 38 11.49 1.68 7.15
C LYS A 38 10.03 1.44 6.74
N GLN A 39 9.83 0.79 5.60
CA GLN A 39 8.51 0.28 5.21
C GLN A 39 8.08 -0.81 6.18
N VAL A 40 6.96 -0.59 6.88
CA VAL A 40 6.42 -1.49 7.90
C VAL A 40 5.10 -2.16 7.48
N MET A 41 4.46 -1.67 6.42
CA MET A 41 3.24 -2.27 5.86
C MET A 41 3.11 -1.88 4.40
N GLN A 42 2.61 -2.79 3.57
CA GLN A 42 2.16 -2.50 2.22
C GLN A 42 0.85 -3.20 1.94
N PHE A 43 -0.01 -2.51 1.20
CA PHE A 43 -1.31 -3.01 0.79
C PHE A 43 -1.56 -2.59 -0.65
N GLY A 44 -2.12 -3.51 -1.44
CA GLY A 44 -2.52 -3.16 -2.79
C GLY A 44 -3.28 -4.26 -3.51
N ARG A 45 -3.82 -3.88 -4.66
CA ARG A 45 -4.71 -4.72 -5.44
C ARG A 45 -3.93 -5.72 -6.31
N ILE A 46 -4.46 -6.92 -6.38
CA ILE A 46 -4.07 -7.95 -7.34
C ILE A 46 -5.31 -8.38 -8.15
N GLU A 47 -5.15 -9.35 -9.04
CA GLU A 47 -6.22 -9.85 -9.90
C GLU A 47 -7.38 -10.47 -9.09
N ASN A 48 -8.51 -10.73 -9.78
CA ASN A 48 -9.66 -11.44 -9.22
C ASN A 48 -10.27 -10.83 -7.95
N HIS A 49 -10.30 -9.49 -7.86
CA HIS A 49 -10.84 -8.75 -6.71
C HIS A 49 -10.11 -9.04 -5.39
N MET A 50 -8.87 -9.52 -5.45
CA MET A 50 -8.05 -9.79 -4.27
C MET A 50 -7.08 -8.65 -3.98
N TYR A 51 -6.55 -8.66 -2.76
CA TYR A 51 -5.57 -7.71 -2.28
C TYR A 51 -4.45 -8.44 -1.54
N THR A 52 -3.24 -7.89 -1.60
CA THR A 52 -2.13 -8.32 -0.74
C THR A 52 -1.99 -7.37 0.43
N LEU A 53 -1.65 -7.94 1.59
CA LEU A 53 -1.39 -7.20 2.81
C LEU A 53 -0.17 -7.79 3.49
N ASP A 54 0.96 -7.10 3.38
CA ASP A 54 2.19 -7.45 4.07
C ASP A 54 2.41 -6.43 5.19
N PHE A 55 2.71 -6.90 6.39
CA PHE A 55 2.98 -6.04 7.54
C PHE A 55 4.05 -6.66 8.42
N GLU A 56 4.76 -5.80 9.12
CA GLU A 56 5.73 -6.17 10.14
C GLU A 56 5.49 -5.36 11.41
N TRP A 57 6.32 -5.60 12.43
CA TRP A 57 6.32 -4.78 13.63
C TRP A 57 6.35 -3.29 13.25
N PRO A 58 5.49 -2.43 13.85
CA PRO A 58 4.72 -2.67 15.08
C PRO A 58 3.29 -3.17 14.88
N PHE A 59 2.89 -3.55 13.66
CA PHE A 59 1.53 -3.99 13.42
C PHE A 59 1.27 -5.40 13.96
N SER A 60 0.11 -5.56 14.60
CA SER A 60 -0.53 -6.86 14.73
C SER A 60 -1.38 -7.13 13.47
N CYS A 61 -1.75 -8.39 13.26
CA CYS A 61 -2.65 -8.78 12.17
C CYS A 61 -3.97 -8.01 12.22
N VAL A 62 -4.57 -7.85 13.40
CA VAL A 62 -5.85 -7.14 13.57
C VAL A 62 -5.71 -5.66 13.20
N THR A 63 -4.66 -4.99 13.67
CA THR A 63 -4.46 -3.56 13.38
C THR A 63 -4.15 -3.34 11.90
N ALA A 64 -3.29 -4.17 11.28
CA ALA A 64 -3.00 -4.09 9.85
C ALA A 64 -4.27 -4.29 9.02
N PHE A 65 -5.07 -5.30 9.37
CA PHE A 65 -6.33 -5.58 8.68
C PHE A 65 -7.35 -4.45 8.83
N ALA A 66 -7.48 -3.85 10.02
CA ALA A 66 -8.34 -2.70 10.24
C ALA A 66 -7.95 -1.49 9.36
N VAL A 67 -6.65 -1.21 9.22
CA VAL A 67 -6.15 -0.14 8.33
C VAL A 67 -6.47 -0.46 6.86
N ALA A 68 -6.28 -1.70 6.43
CA ALA A 68 -6.62 -2.14 5.07
C ALA A 68 -8.12 -1.98 4.77
N LEU A 69 -8.99 -2.41 5.69
CA LEU A 69 -10.45 -2.24 5.56
C LEU A 69 -10.86 -0.76 5.49
N ALA A 70 -10.27 0.09 6.34
CA ALA A 70 -10.53 1.53 6.32
C ALA A 70 -10.15 2.13 4.95
N ASN A 71 -9.03 1.70 4.37
CA ASN A 71 -8.62 2.14 3.05
C ASN A 71 -9.59 1.67 1.95
N VAL A 72 -9.99 0.40 1.94
CA VAL A 72 -10.89 -0.16 0.91
C VAL A 72 -12.27 0.51 0.94
N THR A 73 -12.79 0.78 2.14
CA THR A 73 -14.13 1.39 2.33
C THR A 73 -14.17 2.88 2.04
N GLN A 74 -13.04 3.59 2.12
CA GLN A 74 -12.97 5.01 1.82
C GLN A 74 -13.41 5.27 0.37
N ARG A 75 -14.44 6.08 0.15
CA ARG A 75 -14.74 6.57 -1.20
C ARG A 75 -13.76 7.69 -1.54
N LEU A 76 -12.94 7.46 -2.55
CA LEU A 76 -12.14 8.52 -3.15
C LEU A 76 -13.10 9.31 -4.04
N LYS A 77 -13.34 10.57 -3.67
CA LYS A 77 -14.13 11.51 -4.46
C LYS A 77 -13.23 12.17 -5.51
#